data_AF-A0A8X7RNU2-F1
#
_entry.id   AF-A0A8X7RNU2-F1
#
_cell.length_a   1.000
_cell.length_b   1.000
_cell.length_c   1.000
_cell.angle_alpha   90.00
_cell.angle_beta   90.00
_cell.angle_gamma   90.00
#
_symmetry.space_group_name_H-M   'P 1'
#
loop_
_entity.id
_entity.type
_entity.pdbx_description
1 polymer ?
#
loop_
_entity_poly.entity_id
_entity_poly.type
_entity_poly.pdbx_seq_one_letter_code
_entity_poly.pdbx_strand_id
1 'polypeptide(L)'
;MTRLNIHIREFTNHQIHIDETELQPGRLNSVGVENAKLLKNLLECQKVEYDFQYYKMEMATDAQMLIFSEEKSNIMPADLVVPFQPSQVNSLQVITPETAEAWRCYLATCKSLSNSIGEELQQVLENDLVELRQTGRSSGSQDLSRLLTMARMMSVSYGETTLSLEHWQMVLELERLRKERLK
;
A
#
# COMPACT_ATOMS: atom_id res chain seq x y z
N MET A 1 -4.58 8.12 -29.73
CA MET A 1 -5.61 7.51 -28.86
C MET A 1 -4.88 6.85 -27.70
N THR A 2 -4.71 7.56 -26.59
CA THR A 2 -3.99 7.03 -25.43
C THR A 2 -4.94 6.07 -24.72
N ARG A 3 -4.74 4.77 -24.93
CA ARG A 3 -5.40 3.74 -24.13
C ARG A 3 -4.70 3.78 -22.78
N LEU A 4 -5.43 4.18 -21.75
CA LEU A 4 -5.08 3.79 -20.39
C LEU A 4 -5.29 2.27 -20.37
N ASN A 5 -4.24 1.50 -20.67
CA ASN A 5 -4.24 0.06 -20.43
C ASN A 5 -4.11 -0.14 -18.92
N ILE A 6 -5.13 0.25 -18.16
CA ILE A 6 -5.23 -0.16 -16.76
C ILE A 6 -5.52 -1.65 -16.83
N HIS A 7 -4.47 -2.46 -16.72
CA HIS A 7 -4.61 -3.90 -16.67
C HIS A 7 -5.04 -4.28 -15.25
N ILE A 8 -6.33 -4.08 -14.96
CA ILE A 8 -6.95 -4.50 -13.69
C ILE A 8 -6.94 -6.03 -13.70
N ARG A 9 -5.87 -6.64 -13.20
CA ARG A 9 -5.85 -8.07 -12.87
C ARG A 9 -6.35 -8.22 -11.44
N GLU A 10 -7.59 -8.63 -11.33
CA GLU A 10 -8.19 -9.02 -10.07
C GLU A 10 -7.62 -10.39 -9.67
N PHE A 11 -6.50 -10.36 -8.94
CA PHE A 11 -5.99 -11.54 -8.26
C PHE A 11 -6.64 -11.53 -6.87
N THR A 12 -7.66 -12.38 -6.68
CA THR A 12 -8.33 -12.64 -5.38
C THR A 12 -9.09 -11.46 -4.75
N ASN A 13 -10.25 -11.08 -5.29
CA ASN A 13 -11.33 -10.23 -4.71
C ASN A 13 -10.98 -8.87 -4.05
N HIS A 14 -9.71 -8.51 -3.81
CA HIS A 14 -9.32 -7.34 -2.99
C HIS A 14 -7.97 -6.72 -3.38
N GLN A 15 -7.30 -7.17 -4.46
CA GLN A 15 -6.04 -6.57 -4.92
C GLN A 15 -6.15 -6.07 -6.36
N ILE A 16 -5.82 -4.79 -6.57
CA ILE A 16 -5.85 -4.09 -7.84
C ILE A 16 -4.42 -3.70 -8.21
N HIS A 17 -3.98 -4.13 -9.40
CA HIS A 17 -2.69 -3.74 -9.96
C HIS A 17 -2.91 -2.68 -11.04
N ILE A 18 -2.19 -1.57 -10.94
CA ILE A 18 -2.17 -0.50 -11.93
C ILE A 18 -0.76 -0.40 -12.49
N ASP A 19 -0.65 -0.50 -13.80
CA ASP A 19 0.60 -0.29 -14.51
C ASP A 19 0.54 1.06 -15.24
N GLU A 20 1.35 2.00 -14.79
CA GLU A 20 1.55 3.32 -15.38
C GLU A 20 2.82 3.39 -16.25
N THR A 21 3.55 2.29 -16.44
CA THR A 21 4.79 2.32 -17.23
C THR A 21 4.55 2.54 -18.72
N GLU A 22 3.40 2.08 -19.25
CA GLU A 22 3.01 2.30 -20.65
C GLU A 22 2.28 3.63 -20.89
N LEU A 23 2.18 4.48 -19.87
CA LEU A 23 1.32 5.66 -19.87
C LEU A 23 2.00 6.80 -20.64
N GLN A 24 1.66 6.95 -21.93
CA GLN A 24 2.26 7.98 -22.77
C GLN A 24 1.71 9.38 -22.46
N PRO A 25 2.57 10.43 -22.51
CA PRO A 25 2.14 11.81 -22.32
C PRO A 25 1.10 12.21 -23.38
N GLY A 26 -0.11 12.52 -22.91
CA GLY A 26 -1.24 12.89 -23.74
C GLY A 26 -2.44 13.32 -22.90
N ARG A 27 -3.46 13.91 -23.53
CA ARG A 27 -4.71 14.24 -22.82
C ARG A 27 -5.52 12.97 -22.60
N LEU A 28 -5.88 12.69 -21.35
CA LEU A 28 -6.89 11.70 -21.00
C LEU A 28 -8.22 12.08 -21.68
N ASN A 29 -8.90 11.10 -22.26
CA ASN A 29 -10.26 11.28 -22.75
C ASN A 29 -11.20 11.52 -21.55
N SER A 30 -12.42 12.01 -21.80
CA SER A 30 -13.44 12.23 -20.75
C SER A 30 -13.64 10.99 -19.86
N VAL A 31 -13.72 9.80 -20.46
CA VAL A 31 -13.81 8.52 -19.74
C VAL A 31 -12.56 8.23 -18.89
N GLY A 32 -11.37 8.59 -19.39
CA GLY A 32 -10.12 8.42 -18.64
C GLY A 32 -10.03 9.33 -17.42
N VAL A 33 -10.53 10.56 -17.52
CA VAL A 33 -10.59 11.50 -16.39
C VAL A 33 -11.57 11.01 -15.33
N GLU A 34 -12.75 10.52 -15.73
CA GLU A 34 -13.73 9.94 -14.80
C GLU A 34 -13.18 8.67 -14.13
N ASN A 35 -12.50 7.79 -14.86
CA ASN A 35 -11.87 6.59 -14.28
C ASN A 35 -10.74 6.95 -13.30
N ALA A 36 -9.90 7.94 -13.62
CA ALA A 36 -8.87 8.42 -12.71
C ALA A 36 -9.50 9.03 -11.44
N LYS A 37 -10.60 9.77 -11.57
CA LYS A 37 -11.34 10.29 -10.42
C LYS A 37 -11.93 9.17 -9.55
N LEU A 38 -12.49 8.13 -10.17
CA LEU A 38 -13.02 6.96 -9.46
C LEU A 38 -11.91 6.22 -8.71
N LEU A 39 -10.77 5.98 -9.35
CA LEU A 39 -9.62 5.31 -8.72
C LEU A 39 -9.04 6.14 -7.57
N LYS A 40 -8.99 7.46 -7.71
CA LYS A 40 -8.59 8.36 -6.63
C LYS A 40 -9.55 8.27 -5.44
N ASN A 41 -10.86 8.28 -5.70
CA ASN A 41 -11.87 8.11 -4.67
C ASN A 41 -11.78 6.73 -4.01
N LEU A 42 -11.50 5.68 -4.78
CA LEU A 42 -11.28 4.34 -4.23
C LEU A 42 -10.05 4.31 -3.31
N LEU A 43 -8.96 4.97 -3.71
CA LEU A 43 -7.72 5.02 -2.95
C LEU A 43 -7.89 5.79 -1.62
N GLU A 44 -8.53 6.96 -1.67
CA GLU A 44 -8.67 7.85 -0.50
C GLU A 44 -9.84 7.42 0.42
N CYS A 45 -10.96 7.00 -0.15
CA CYS A 45 -12.21 6.78 0.59
C CYS A 45 -12.62 5.31 0.70
N GLN A 46 -11.95 4.39 -0.02
CA GLN A 46 -12.30 2.95 -0.01
C GLN A 46 -13.79 2.76 -0.36
N LYS A 47 -14.25 3.49 -1.38
CA LYS A 47 -15.63 3.52 -1.87
C LYS A 47 -15.66 3.56 -3.39
N VAL A 48 -16.62 2.86 -3.96
CA VAL A 48 -16.90 2.86 -5.40
C VAL A 48 -18.32 3.36 -5.63
N GLU A 49 -18.47 4.33 -6.52
CA GLU A 49 -19.78 4.82 -6.98
C GLU A 49 -20.28 3.94 -8.12
N TYR A 50 -21.41 3.28 -7.92
CA TYR A 50 -22.11 2.50 -8.94
C TYR A 50 -23.24 3.33 -9.56
N ASP A 51 -23.25 3.43 -10.89
CA ASP A 51 -24.32 4.10 -11.64
C ASP A 51 -25.33 3.05 -12.14
N PHE A 52 -26.52 3.05 -11.55
CA PHE A 52 -27.64 2.18 -11.93
C PHE A 52 -28.60 2.86 -12.93
N GLN A 53 -28.11 3.82 -13.73
CA GLN A 53 -28.84 4.63 -14.73
C GLN A 53 -29.88 5.60 -14.14
N TYR A 54 -30.56 5.24 -13.06
CA TYR A 54 -31.60 6.03 -12.41
C TYR A 54 -31.18 6.62 -11.07
N TYR A 55 -30.14 6.06 -10.45
CA TYR A 55 -29.53 6.57 -9.23
C TYR A 55 -28.09 6.08 -9.11
N LYS A 56 -27.29 6.82 -8.35
CA LYS A 56 -25.92 6.48 -8.01
C LYS A 56 -25.87 5.97 -6.58
N MET A 57 -25.13 4.88 -6.36
CA MET A 57 -24.94 4.30 -5.03
C MET A 57 -23.45 4.18 -4.70
N GLU A 58 -23.04 4.74 -3.57
CA GLU A 58 -21.70 4.49 -3.03
C GLU A 58 -21.70 3.19 -2.25
N MET A 59 -20.81 2.28 -2.63
CA MET A 59 -20.55 1.05 -1.89
C MET A 59 -19.15 1.09 -1.28
N ALA A 60 -19.03 0.73 -0.01
CA ALA A 60 -17.74 0.55 0.63
C ALA A 60 -17.01 -0.66 0.02
N THR A 61 -15.72 -0.53 -0.19
CA THR A 61 -14.85 -1.54 -0.78
C THR A 61 -13.54 -1.56 -0.03
N ASP A 62 -12.95 -2.73 0.19
CA ASP A 62 -11.61 -2.86 0.77
C ASP A 62 -10.66 -3.38 -0.31
N ALA A 63 -10.03 -2.45 -1.05
CA ALA A 63 -9.14 -2.78 -2.16
C ALA A 63 -7.72 -2.31 -1.87
N GLN A 64 -6.79 -3.26 -1.91
CA GLN A 64 -5.35 -3.03 -1.86
C GLN A 64 -4.85 -2.70 -3.27
N MET A 65 -4.26 -1.52 -3.45
CA MET A 65 -3.81 -1.06 -4.76
C MET A 65 -2.28 -1.06 -4.85
N LEU A 66 -1.75 -1.62 -5.93
CA LEU A 66 -0.32 -1.61 -6.24
C LEU A 66 -0.11 -0.88 -7.58
N ILE A 67 0.65 0.20 -7.55
CA ILE A 67 0.90 1.06 -8.71
C ILE A 67 2.36 0.91 -9.13
N PHE A 68 2.59 0.53 -10.39
CA PHE A 68 3.90 0.55 -11.03
C PHE A 68 4.01 1.80 -11.88
N SER A 69 5.06 2.59 -11.71
CA SER A 69 5.26 3.84 -12.45
C SER A 69 6.76 4.05 -12.70
N GLU A 70 7.13 4.58 -13.86
CA GLU A 70 8.53 4.92 -14.18
C GLU A 70 8.99 6.20 -13.47
N GLU A 71 8.06 7.12 -13.24
CA GLU A 71 8.29 8.37 -12.52
C GLU A 71 7.35 8.47 -11.30
N LYS A 72 7.40 9.59 -10.56
CA LYS A 72 6.42 9.82 -9.50
C LYS A 72 5.03 9.89 -10.12
N SER A 73 4.12 8.97 -9.75
CA SER A 73 2.74 8.99 -10.25
C SER A 73 2.13 10.36 -10.01
N ASN A 74 1.76 11.01 -11.12
CA ASN A 74 1.11 12.32 -11.11
C ASN A 74 -0.42 12.18 -11.08
N ILE A 75 -0.93 10.97 -11.32
CA ILE A 75 -2.36 10.68 -11.49
C ILE A 75 -2.94 10.13 -10.18
N MET A 76 -2.17 9.33 -9.44
CA MET A 76 -2.62 8.62 -8.24
C MET A 76 -1.74 8.95 -7.02
N PRO A 77 -2.30 9.47 -5.92
CA PRO A 77 -1.52 9.72 -4.70
C PRO A 77 -1.23 8.41 -3.96
N ALA A 78 -0.02 7.84 -4.12
CA ALA A 78 0.37 6.63 -3.40
C ALA A 78 0.80 6.92 -1.94
N ASP A 79 0.25 6.16 -0.98
CA ASP A 79 0.65 6.23 0.44
C ASP A 79 2.12 5.83 0.66
N LEU A 80 2.59 4.84 -0.11
CA LEU A 80 3.95 4.30 -0.04
C LEU A 80 4.56 4.20 -1.44
N VAL A 81 5.55 5.05 -1.71
CA VAL A 81 6.38 5.03 -2.92
C VAL A 81 7.71 4.35 -2.62
N VAL A 82 7.95 3.17 -3.18
CA VAL A 82 9.23 2.47 -3.04
C VAL A 82 10.01 2.59 -4.35
N PRO A 83 11.12 3.35 -4.40
CA PRO A 83 11.95 3.41 -5.59
C PRO A 83 12.55 2.05 -5.89
N PHE A 84 12.37 1.58 -7.13
CA PHE A 84 12.94 0.33 -7.59
C PHE A 84 14.36 0.58 -8.12
N GLN A 85 15.36 0.19 -7.33
CA GLN A 85 16.78 0.24 -7.70
C GLN A 85 17.37 -1.17 -7.59
N PRO A 86 17.31 -1.98 -8.66
CA PRO A 86 17.81 -3.35 -8.60
C PRO A 86 19.34 -3.33 -8.49
N SER A 87 19.86 -3.74 -7.33
CA SER A 87 21.32 -3.88 -7.12
C SER A 87 21.84 -5.21 -7.67
N GLN A 88 21.00 -6.26 -7.65
CA GLN A 88 21.29 -7.59 -8.17
C GLN A 88 19.99 -8.24 -8.67
N VAL A 89 20.05 -8.91 -9.82
CA VAL A 89 18.92 -9.72 -10.34
C VAL A 89 19.17 -11.16 -9.92
N ASN A 90 18.59 -11.58 -8.81
CA ASN A 90 18.62 -12.99 -8.43
C ASN A 90 17.73 -13.80 -9.37
N SER A 91 18.17 -15.02 -9.69
CA SER A 91 17.35 -15.98 -10.44
C SER A 91 16.05 -16.25 -9.68
N LEU A 92 14.91 -16.05 -10.33
CA LEU A 92 13.60 -16.36 -9.76
C LEU A 92 13.55 -17.85 -9.42
N GLN A 93 13.35 -18.17 -8.15
CA GLN A 93 13.02 -19.54 -7.76
C GLN A 93 11.65 -19.89 -8.32
N VAL A 94 11.57 -21.05 -8.97
CA VAL A 94 10.28 -21.60 -9.42
C VAL A 94 9.51 -22.03 -8.17
N ILE A 95 8.50 -21.25 -7.82
CA ILE A 95 7.58 -21.57 -6.72
C ILE A 95 6.63 -22.65 -7.22
N THR A 96 6.54 -23.76 -6.50
CA THR A 96 5.59 -24.84 -6.84
C THR A 96 4.16 -24.40 -6.49
N PRO A 97 3.13 -24.87 -7.21
CA PRO A 97 1.75 -24.49 -6.91
C PRO A 97 1.31 -24.83 -5.48
N GLU A 98 1.86 -25.89 -4.88
CA GLU A 98 1.57 -26.31 -3.50
C GLU A 98 2.15 -25.32 -2.47
N THR A 99 3.36 -24.82 -2.72
CA THR A 99 3.98 -23.82 -1.83
C THR A 99 3.29 -22.48 -1.95
N ALA A 100 2.87 -22.09 -3.17
CA ALA A 100 2.04 -20.91 -3.38
C ALA A 100 0.69 -20.99 -2.64
N GLU A 101 0.06 -22.17 -2.62
CA GLU A 101 -1.19 -22.37 -1.88
C GLU A 101 -0.98 -22.29 -0.37
N ALA A 102 0.06 -22.93 0.15
CA ALA A 102 0.41 -22.83 1.57
C ALA A 102 0.65 -21.37 2.01
N TRP A 103 1.33 -20.57 1.17
CA TRP A 103 1.53 -19.15 1.43
C TRP A 103 0.23 -18.35 1.39
N ARG A 104 -0.68 -18.65 0.45
CA ARG A 104 -2.02 -18.03 0.42
C ARG A 104 -2.82 -18.33 1.68
N CYS A 105 -2.84 -19.59 2.12
CA CYS A 105 -3.51 -19.97 3.37
C CYS A 105 -2.89 -19.26 4.57
N TYR A 106 -1.56 -19.16 4.62
CA TYR A 106 -0.85 -18.44 5.68
C TYR A 106 -1.25 -16.96 5.72
N LEU A 107 -1.17 -16.27 4.58
CA LEU A 107 -1.54 -14.85 4.47
C LEU A 107 -3.02 -14.61 4.80
N ALA A 108 -3.92 -15.49 4.36
CA ALA A 108 -5.34 -15.41 4.71
C ALA A 108 -5.57 -15.57 6.22
N THR A 109 -4.86 -16.51 6.86
CA THR A 109 -4.91 -16.71 8.31
C THR A 109 -4.41 -15.47 9.04
N CYS A 110 -3.23 -14.96 8.68
CA CYS A 110 -2.66 -13.75 9.25
C CYS A 110 -3.60 -12.55 9.11
N LYS A 111 -4.21 -12.34 7.93
CA LYS A 111 -5.17 -11.24 7.72
C LYS A 111 -6.40 -11.30 8.63
N SER A 112 -6.78 -12.48 9.13
CA SER A 112 -7.88 -12.61 10.09
C SER A 112 -7.50 -12.36 11.55
N LEU A 113 -6.21 -12.27 11.88
CA LEU A 113 -5.76 -11.98 13.24
C LEU A 113 -5.98 -10.49 13.54
N SER A 114 -6.71 -10.21 14.62
CA SER A 114 -6.75 -8.88 15.21
C SER A 114 -5.45 -8.62 15.99
N ASN A 115 -4.73 -7.56 15.62
CA ASN A 115 -3.54 -7.12 16.34
C ASN A 115 -3.88 -5.92 17.24
N SER A 116 -3.46 -6.00 18.51
CA SER A 116 -3.53 -4.91 19.48
C SER A 116 -2.13 -4.33 19.74
N ILE A 117 -2.09 -3.04 20.05
CA ILE A 117 -0.86 -2.38 20.50
C ILE A 117 -0.76 -2.61 22.01
N GLY A 118 0.34 -3.19 22.47
CA GLY A 118 0.58 -3.37 23.91
C GLY A 118 0.80 -2.01 24.60
N GLU A 119 0.29 -1.85 25.83
CA GLU A 119 0.39 -0.60 26.60
C GLU A 119 1.83 -0.16 26.85
N GLU A 120 2.77 -1.11 27.06
CA GLU A 120 4.20 -0.83 27.22
C GLU A 120 4.81 -0.18 25.98
N LEU A 121 4.33 -0.56 24.79
CA LEU A 121 4.82 0.00 23.54
C LEU A 121 4.24 1.37 23.24
N GLN A 122 3.07 1.68 23.80
CA GLN A 122 2.38 2.94 23.55
C GLN A 122 3.21 4.13 24.04
N GLN A 123 3.90 4.02 25.18
CA GLN A 123 4.81 5.04 25.67
C GLN A 123 6.06 5.20 24.79
N VAL A 124 6.65 4.08 24.36
CA VAL A 124 7.84 4.12 23.47
C VAL A 124 7.47 4.74 22.12
N LEU A 125 6.33 4.32 21.56
CA LEU A 125 5.77 4.91 20.36
C LEU A 125 5.54 6.40 20.55
N GLU A 126 4.86 6.85 21.60
CA GLU A 126 4.61 8.27 21.84
C GLU A 126 5.91 9.10 21.87
N ASN A 127 6.96 8.60 22.52
CA ASN A 127 8.27 9.25 22.54
C ASN A 127 8.92 9.31 21.15
N ASP A 128 8.99 8.18 20.44
CA ASP A 128 9.55 8.11 19.08
C ASP A 128 8.75 8.99 18.09
N LEU A 129 7.42 9.02 18.25
CA LEU A 129 6.52 9.86 17.45
C LEU A 129 6.82 11.36 17.68
N VAL A 130 7.14 11.75 18.91
CA VAL A 130 7.52 13.13 19.24
C VAL A 130 8.89 13.47 18.62
N GLU A 131 9.88 12.58 18.71
CA GLU A 131 11.20 12.80 18.11
C GLU A 131 11.14 12.89 16.58
N LEU A 132 10.36 12.02 15.93
CA LEU A 132 10.14 12.05 14.49
C LEU A 132 9.44 13.33 14.03
N ARG A 133 8.53 13.89 14.83
CA ARG A 133 7.89 15.20 14.55
C ARG A 133 8.86 16.36 14.70
N GLN A 134 9.78 16.30 15.67
CA GLN A 134 10.77 17.36 15.90
C GLN A 134 11.81 17.42 14.78
N THR A 135 12.21 16.26 14.26
CA THR A 135 13.19 16.14 13.17
C THR A 135 12.57 16.34 11.79
N GLY A 136 11.30 15.97 11.59
CA GLY A 136 10.57 16.08 10.31
C GLY A 136 9.48 17.19 10.31
N ARG A 137 9.88 18.45 10.10
CA ARG A 137 9.00 19.64 10.20
C ARG A 137 7.80 19.75 9.22
N SER A 138 7.57 18.83 8.28
CA SER A 138 6.53 19.03 7.25
C SER A 138 5.68 17.82 6.82
N SER A 139 5.97 16.59 7.27
CA SER A 139 5.31 15.37 6.74
C SER A 139 4.67 14.47 7.83
N GLY A 140 4.73 14.89 9.10
CA GLY A 140 4.61 13.99 10.25
C GLY A 140 3.31 13.19 10.35
N SER A 141 2.11 13.75 10.17
CA SER A 141 0.89 13.00 10.57
C SER A 141 0.59 11.77 9.70
N GLN A 142 0.73 11.89 8.38
CA GLN A 142 0.47 10.77 7.45
C GLN A 142 1.57 9.73 7.52
N ASP A 143 2.84 10.16 7.64
CA ASP A 143 3.96 9.25 7.81
C ASP A 143 3.85 8.41 9.08
N LEU A 144 3.37 8.99 10.18
CA LEU A 144 3.20 8.26 11.44
C LEU A 144 2.06 7.24 11.37
N SER A 145 0.91 7.61 10.79
CA SER A 145 -0.19 6.67 10.57
C SER A 145 0.25 5.49 9.70
N ARG A 146 1.06 5.76 8.68
CA ARG A 146 1.66 4.75 7.80
C ARG A 146 2.62 3.84 8.56
N LEU A 147 3.53 4.38 9.37
CA LEU A 147 4.46 3.59 10.18
C LEU A 147 3.74 2.68 11.17
N LEU A 148 2.71 3.19 11.86
CA LEU A 148 1.89 2.38 12.77
C LEU A 148 1.16 1.26 12.03
N THR A 149 0.65 1.55 10.83
CA THR A 149 0.01 0.55 9.98
C THR A 149 1.00 -0.52 9.54
N MET A 150 2.20 -0.14 9.11
CA MET A 150 3.28 -1.06 8.75
C MET A 150 3.72 -1.92 9.94
N ALA A 151 3.83 -1.33 11.13
CA ALA A 151 4.18 -2.04 12.36
C ALA A 151 3.15 -3.12 12.71
N ARG A 152 1.86 -2.79 12.63
CA ARG A 152 0.77 -3.77 12.80
C ARG A 152 0.85 -4.88 11.76
N MET A 153 1.05 -4.53 10.48
CA MET A 153 1.20 -5.51 9.40
C MET A 153 2.42 -6.43 9.62
N MET A 154 3.52 -5.87 10.15
CA MET A 154 4.72 -6.64 10.47
C MET A 154 4.42 -7.67 11.55
N SER A 155 3.85 -7.30 12.69
CA SER A 155 3.52 -8.27 13.75
C SER A 155 2.53 -9.35 13.28
N VAL A 156 1.51 -8.95 12.51
CA VAL A 156 0.56 -9.89 11.90
C VAL A 156 1.25 -10.86 10.95
N SER A 157 2.29 -10.43 10.23
CA SER A 157 3.07 -11.28 9.33
C SER A 157 3.91 -12.33 10.06
N TYR A 158 4.18 -12.16 11.36
CA TYR A 158 4.80 -13.17 12.22
C TYR A 158 3.77 -14.04 12.97
N GLY A 159 2.48 -13.75 12.82
CA GLY A 159 1.40 -14.41 13.55
C GLY A 159 1.22 -13.90 14.98
N GLU A 160 1.82 -12.76 15.32
CA GLU A 160 1.70 -12.15 16.65
C GLU A 160 0.49 -11.21 16.73
N THR A 161 -0.28 -11.36 17.81
CA THR A 161 -1.45 -10.52 18.09
C THR A 161 -1.10 -9.23 18.83
N THR A 162 0.14 -9.09 19.29
CA THR A 162 0.63 -7.92 20.03
C THR A 162 1.81 -7.29 19.31
N LEU A 163 1.80 -5.98 19.12
CA LEU A 163 2.95 -5.26 18.58
C LEU A 163 4.12 -5.25 19.57
N SER A 164 5.26 -5.81 19.18
CA SER A 164 6.50 -5.82 19.98
C SER A 164 7.48 -4.73 19.54
N LEU A 165 8.46 -4.43 20.40
CA LEU A 165 9.48 -3.41 20.13
C LEU A 165 10.38 -3.80 18.95
N GLU A 166 10.65 -5.09 18.81
CA GLU A 166 11.46 -5.62 17.71
C GLU A 166 10.79 -5.34 16.35
N HIS A 167 9.49 -5.62 16.23
CA HIS A 167 8.72 -5.32 15.02
C HIS A 167 8.68 -3.82 14.70
N TRP A 168 8.59 -2.97 15.71
CA TRP A 168 8.68 -1.52 15.53
C TRP A 168 10.04 -1.08 14.99
N GLN A 169 11.14 -1.58 15.59
CA GLN A 169 12.50 -1.30 15.12
C GLN A 169 12.74 -1.78 13.69
N MET A 170 12.21 -2.95 13.32
CA MET A 170 12.28 -3.46 11.94
C MET A 170 11.60 -2.52 10.95
N VAL A 171 10.42 -1.98 11.29
CA VAL A 171 9.71 -1.02 10.42
C VAL A 171 10.44 0.30 10.30
N LEU A 172 11.05 0.80 11.38
CA LEU A 172 11.91 1.98 11.32
C LEU A 172 13.11 1.78 10.39
N GLU A 173 13.73 0.59 10.43
CA GLU A 173 14.84 0.27 9.54
C GLU A 173 14.39 0.16 8.07
N LEU A 174 13.22 -0.44 7.80
CA LEU A 174 12.64 -0.45 6.45
C LEU A 174 12.39 0.96 5.92
N GLU A 175 11.86 1.85 6.77
CA GLU A 175 11.64 3.25 6.39
C GLU A 175 12.96 4.00 6.17
N ARG A 176 13.98 3.72 6.97
CA ARG A 176 15.34 4.27 6.81
C ARG A 176 15.91 3.88 5.45
N LEU A 177 15.89 2.59 5.11
CA LEU A 177 16.35 2.07 3.81
C LEU A 177 15.56 2.66 2.65
N ARG A 178 14.24 2.82 2.81
CA ARG A 178 13.40 3.48 1.81
C ARG A 178 13.81 4.93 1.57
N LYS A 179 14.06 5.70 2.64
CA LYS A 179 14.52 7.09 2.56
C LYS A 179 15.90 7.21 1.93
N GLU A 180 16.79 6.24 2.13
CA GLU A 180 18.08 6.19 1.45
C GLU A 180 17.94 6.01 -0.06
N ARG A 181 16.98 5.21 -0.52
CA ARG A 181 16.69 5.02 -1.96
C ARG A 181 16.00 6.20 -2.62
N LEU A 182 15.40 7.10 -1.83
CA LEU A 182 14.73 8.32 -2.28
C LEU A 182 15.69 9.51 -2.43
N LYS A 183 16.93 9.39 -1.95
CA LYS A 183 18.01 10.38 -2.15
C LYS A 183 18.68 10.19 -3.50
#